data_AF-A0A7X4YLG5-F1
#
_entry.id   AF-A0A7X4YLG5-F1
#
_cell.length_a   1.000
_cell.length_b   1.000
_cell.length_c   1.000
_cell.angle_alpha   90.00
_cell.angle_beta   90.00
_cell.angle_gamma   90.00
#
_symmetry.space_group_name_H-M   'P 1'
#
loop_
_entity.id
_entity.type
_entity.pdbx_description
1 polymer ?
#
loop_
_entity_poly.entity_id
_entity_poly.type
_entity_poly.pdbx_seq_one_letter_code
_entity_poly.pdbx_strand_id
1 'polypeptide(L)'
;MIVTEAHVRRAADRDGLHCAEVEVHTSEAQNQDLLAYFGQSADNDFDMIAVVNNDARSDIDWYDNNMHQAFTDITDDLFDTPTMKTDWGERESFKEQVLSYPGVRADIRRLMDWS
;
A
#
# COMPACT_ATOMS: atom_id res chain seq x y z
N MET A 1 5.02 9.09 9.76
CA MET A 1 5.01 9.35 8.29
C MET A 1 3.84 10.26 7.87
N ILE A 2 3.99 11.13 6.85
CA ILE A 2 2.88 11.94 6.28
C ILE A 2 2.62 11.55 4.83
N VAL A 3 1.37 11.29 4.49
CA VAL A 3 0.94 11.04 3.10
C VAL A 3 0.75 12.37 2.37
N THR A 4 1.47 12.55 1.27
CA THR A 4 1.41 13.76 0.44
C THR A 4 0.55 13.59 -0.81
N GLU A 5 0.39 12.36 -1.29
CA GLU A 5 -0.48 12.02 -2.42
C GLU A 5 -0.95 10.58 -2.32
N ALA A 6 -2.16 10.28 -2.82
CA ALA A 6 -2.63 8.90 -2.90
C ALA A 6 -3.57 8.72 -4.11
N HIS A 7 -3.29 7.68 -4.91
CA HIS A 7 -4.01 7.37 -6.13
C HIS A 7 -4.22 5.88 -6.31
N VAL A 8 -5.45 5.49 -6.60
CA VAL A 8 -5.77 4.09 -6.88
C VAL A 8 -5.27 3.73 -8.27
N ARG A 9 -4.40 2.71 -8.39
CA ARG A 9 -3.89 2.24 -9.69
C ARG A 9 -4.85 1.26 -10.35
N ARG A 10 -5.22 0.20 -9.63
CA ARG A 10 -6.00 -0.93 -10.18
C ARG A 10 -6.48 -1.87 -9.07
N ALA A 11 -7.40 -2.76 -9.42
CA ALA A 11 -7.66 -3.96 -8.62
C ALA A 11 -6.50 -4.96 -8.77
N ALA A 12 -6.20 -5.70 -7.71
CA ALA A 12 -5.20 -6.73 -7.65
C ALA A 12 -5.69 -7.88 -6.76
N ASP A 13 -5.34 -9.11 -7.12
CA ASP A 13 -5.59 -10.28 -6.28
C ASP A 13 -4.32 -10.67 -5.55
N ARG A 14 -4.35 -10.66 -4.22
CA ARG A 14 -3.23 -11.06 -3.35
C ARG A 14 -3.72 -12.17 -2.43
N ASP A 15 -3.07 -13.33 -2.48
CA ASP A 15 -3.43 -14.51 -1.68
C ASP A 15 -4.91 -14.94 -1.80
N GLY A 16 -5.54 -14.70 -2.97
CA GLY A 16 -6.95 -15.00 -3.21
C GLY A 16 -7.93 -13.99 -2.59
N LEU A 17 -7.41 -12.88 -2.05
CA LEU A 17 -8.20 -11.73 -1.61
C LEU A 17 -8.20 -10.68 -2.72
N HIS A 18 -9.40 -10.27 -3.12
CA HIS A 18 -9.58 -9.18 -4.06
C HIS A 18 -9.30 -7.84 -3.35
N CYS A 19 -8.27 -7.15 -3.82
CA CYS A 19 -7.73 -5.94 -3.20
C CYS A 19 -7.66 -4.81 -4.24
N ALA A 20 -7.58 -3.57 -3.77
CA ALA A 20 -7.21 -2.42 -4.59
C ALA A 20 -5.77 -2.02 -4.29
N GLU A 21 -4.99 -1.81 -5.34
CA GLU A 21 -3.63 -1.29 -5.30
C GLU A 21 -3.71 0.25 -5.33
N VAL A 22 -3.19 0.89 -4.29
CA VAL A 22 -3.15 2.34 -4.13
C VAL A 22 -1.70 2.79 -4.07
N GLU A 23 -1.30 3.60 -5.02
CA GLU A 23 -0.01 4.30 -4.99
C GLU A 23 -0.09 5.45 -3.98
N VAL A 24 0.87 5.50 -3.08
CA VAL A 24 0.93 6.46 -1.98
C VAL A 24 2.28 7.14 -2.03
N HIS A 25 2.27 8.47 -2.11
CA HIS A 25 3.48 9.28 -1.98
C HIS A 25 3.58 9.83 -0.57
N THR A 26 4.75 9.73 0.03
CA THR A 26 4.99 10.18 1.41
C THR A 26 6.08 11.24 1.49
N SER A 27 6.10 11.96 2.61
CA SER A 27 7.14 12.96 2.91
C SER A 27 8.53 12.36 3.20
N GLU A 28 8.62 11.04 3.40
CA GLU A 28 9.85 10.37 3.81
C GLU A 28 10.69 10.00 2.58
N ALA A 29 11.94 10.46 2.51
CA ALA A 29 12.81 10.21 1.35
C ALA A 29 13.12 8.73 1.11
N GLN A 30 13.09 7.90 2.16
CA GLN A 30 13.34 6.45 2.04
C GLN A 30 12.09 5.66 1.60
N ASN A 31 10.90 6.24 1.81
CA ASN A 31 9.61 5.61 1.54
C ASN A 31 8.74 6.56 0.70
N GLN A 32 9.37 7.23 -0.28
CA GLN A 32 8.75 8.31 -1.03
C GLN A 32 7.60 7.79 -1.89
N ASP A 33 7.79 6.67 -2.59
CA ASP A 33 6.80 6.01 -3.42
C ASP A 33 6.46 4.63 -2.81
N LEU A 34 5.22 4.46 -2.34
CA LEU A 34 4.71 3.23 -1.73
C LEU A 34 3.51 2.69 -2.51
N LEU A 35 3.27 1.39 -2.43
CA LEU A 35 2.03 0.74 -2.89
C LEU A 35 1.34 0.11 -1.69
N ALA A 36 0.20 0.67 -1.32
CA ALA A 36 -0.67 0.15 -0.28
C ALA A 36 -1.81 -0.67 -0.89
N TYR A 37 -2.02 -1.86 -0.37
CA TYR A 37 -3.09 -2.77 -0.78
C TYR A 37 -4.24 -2.67 0.21
N PHE A 38 -5.44 -2.39 -0.29
CA PHE A 38 -6.66 -2.31 0.51
C PHE A 38 -7.60 -3.44 0.13
N GLY A 39 -8.20 -4.10 1.12
CA GLY A 39 -9.25 -5.11 0.93
C GLY A 39 -10.58 -4.63 1.48
N GLN A 40 -11.66 -5.30 1.08
CA GLN A 40 -12.96 -5.08 1.72
C GLN A 40 -12.91 -5.51 3.18
N SER A 41 -13.38 -4.63 4.06
CA SER A 41 -13.62 -4.95 5.47
C SER A 41 -15.08 -5.32 5.69
N ALA A 42 -15.36 -6.06 6.76
CA ALA A 42 -16.72 -6.46 7.14
C ALA A 42 -17.64 -5.27 7.48
N ASP A 43 -17.07 -4.11 7.81
CA ASP A 43 -17.81 -2.89 8.17
C ASP A 43 -18.19 -2.02 6.95
N ASN A 44 -18.09 -2.55 5.73
CA ASN A 44 -18.32 -1.80 4.49
C ASN A 44 -17.35 -0.61 4.29
N ASP A 45 -16.19 -0.67 4.96
CA ASP A 45 -15.02 0.19 4.75
C ASP A 45 -13.87 -0.67 4.17
N PHE A 46 -12.65 -0.13 4.12
CA PHE A 46 -11.48 -0.78 3.54
C PHE A 46 -10.39 -0.94 4.59
N ASP A 47 -9.82 -2.14 4.70
CA ASP A 47 -8.65 -2.35 5.55
C ASP A 47 -7.38 -2.49 4.71
N MET A 48 -6.26 -2.01 5.26
CA MET A 48 -4.97 -2.07 4.59
C MET A 48 -4.34 -3.45 4.82
N ILE A 49 -4.23 -4.25 3.77
CA ILE A 49 -3.72 -5.62 3.85
C ILE A 49 -2.19 -5.63 3.90
N ALA A 50 -1.54 -4.82 3.07
CA ALA A 50 -0.08 -4.78 2.96
C ALA A 50 0.40 -3.45 2.39
N VAL A 51 1.66 -3.11 2.67
CA VAL A 51 2.38 -2.00 2.05
C VAL A 51 3.71 -2.52 1.50
N VAL A 52 3.98 -2.20 0.25
CA VAL A 52 5.22 -2.55 -0.43
C VAL A 52 5.89 -1.30 -0.97
N ASN A 53 7.23 -1.31 -1.04
CA ASN A 53 7.95 -0.20 -1.65
C ASN A 53 7.76 -0.23 -3.18
N ASN A 54 7.45 0.92 -3.78
CA ASN A 54 7.32 1.05 -5.22
C ASN A 54 8.70 1.37 -5.82
N ASP A 55 9.61 0.39 -5.82
CA ASP A 55 10.99 0.54 -6.34
C ASP A 55 11.05 0.65 -7.89
N ALA A 56 9.99 1.16 -8.52
CA ALA A 56 9.89 1.29 -9.97
C ALA A 56 10.71 2.47 -10.54
N ARG A 57 11.59 3.11 -9.75
CA ARG A 57 12.34 4.31 -10.17
C ARG A 57 13.86 4.27 -10.06
N SER A 58 14.49 3.11 -9.84
CA SER A 58 15.96 3.03 -9.80
C SER A 58 16.51 1.92 -10.69
N ASP A 59 16.89 2.26 -11.92
CA ASP A 59 18.20 1.90 -12.50
C ASP A 59 18.77 0.48 -12.28
N ILE A 60 17.97 -0.58 -12.37
CA ILE A 60 18.50 -1.96 -12.36
C ILE A 60 18.40 -2.60 -13.75
N ASP A 61 19.56 -2.63 -14.40
CA ASP A 61 19.91 -3.44 -15.57
C ASP A 61 19.27 -4.85 -15.50
N TRP A 62 18.38 -5.06 -16.45
CA TRP A 62 17.44 -6.16 -16.63
C TRP A 62 18.09 -7.47 -17.12
N TYR A 63 19.37 -7.73 -16.79
CA TYR A 63 20.09 -8.85 -17.40
C TYR A 63 20.50 -10.01 -16.50
N ASP A 64 20.40 -9.95 -15.16
CA ASP A 64 20.89 -11.08 -14.36
C ASP A 64 20.16 -11.28 -13.03
N ASN A 65 18.83 -11.41 -13.04
CA ASN A 65 18.16 -12.15 -11.97
C ASN A 65 16.92 -12.87 -12.48
N ASN A 66 17.11 -14.18 -12.73
CA ASN A 66 16.02 -15.13 -12.80
C ASN A 66 15.18 -15.03 -11.51
N MET A 67 13.88 -14.72 -11.68
CA MET A 67 12.82 -15.32 -10.85
C MET A 67 12.61 -14.77 -9.42
N HIS A 68 12.36 -13.47 -9.25
CA HIS A 68 11.41 -12.95 -8.24
C HIS A 68 11.17 -11.45 -8.46
N GLN A 69 9.98 -11.06 -8.93
CA GLN A 69 9.48 -9.70 -8.69
C GLN A 69 9.10 -9.61 -7.21
N ALA A 70 10.12 -9.53 -6.34
CA ALA A 70 9.92 -9.36 -4.91
C ALA A 70 9.58 -7.88 -4.66
N PHE A 71 8.30 -7.54 -4.78
CA PHE A 71 7.78 -6.41 -4.00
C PHE A 71 8.09 -6.75 -2.54
N THR A 72 9.11 -6.10 -1.97
CA THR A 72 9.47 -6.35 -0.57
C THR A 72 8.33 -5.83 0.28
N ASP A 73 7.66 -6.75 0.99
CA ASP A 73 6.66 -6.39 1.98
C ASP A 73 7.38 -5.69 3.11
N ILE A 74 7.21 -4.37 3.17
CA ILE A 74 7.81 -3.53 4.20
C ILE A 74 6.77 -3.18 5.25
N THR A 75 5.59 -3.80 5.27
CA THR A 75 4.51 -3.45 6.21
C THR A 75 5.00 -3.53 7.65
N ASP A 76 5.74 -4.59 7.99
CA ASP A 76 6.26 -4.79 9.33
C ASP A 76 7.34 -3.75 9.67
N ASP A 77 8.29 -3.50 8.76
CA ASP A 77 9.39 -2.54 8.93
C ASP A 77 8.89 -1.08 9.00
N LEU A 78 7.91 -0.74 8.17
CA LEU A 78 7.31 0.59 8.06
C LEU A 78 6.60 1.00 9.34
N PHE A 79 6.02 0.03 10.05
CA PHE A 79 5.30 0.24 11.29
C PHE A 79 6.01 -0.42 12.48
N ASP A 80 7.28 -0.82 12.38
CA ASP A 80 7.99 -1.40 13.53
C ASP A 80 8.35 -0.31 14.53
N THR A 81 8.05 -0.56 15.79
CA THR A 81 8.56 0.27 16.89
C THR A 81 9.93 -0.23 17.34
N PRO A 82 10.75 0.61 17.99
CA PRO A 82 12.01 0.18 18.62
C PRO A 82 11.87 -0.98 19.63
N THR A 83 10.64 -1.36 19.97
CA THR A 83 10.31 -2.48 20.85
C THR A 83 9.96 -3.78 20.11
N MET A 84 10.20 -3.87 18.79
CA MET A 84 9.82 -5.00 17.93
C MET A 84 8.32 -5.30 18.02
N LYS A 85 7.53 -4.23 18.03
CA LYS A 85 6.06 -4.29 18.04
C LYS A 85 5.56 -3.39 16.94
N THR A 86 4.58 -3.87 16.18
CA THR A 86 3.85 -3.06 15.21
C THR A 86 3.17 -1.87 15.91
N ASP A 87 3.48 -0.66 15.46
CA ASP A 87 2.81 0.57 15.83
C ASP A 87 1.45 0.63 15.14
N TRP A 88 0.47 0.01 15.80
CA TRP A 88 -0.91 0.03 15.33
C TRP A 88 -1.46 1.46 15.20
N GLY A 89 -0.95 2.43 15.97
CA GLY A 89 -1.37 3.82 15.87
C GLY A 89 -0.93 4.48 14.57
N GLU A 90 0.35 4.32 14.20
CA GLU A 90 0.89 4.85 12.96
C GLU A 90 0.32 4.13 11.74
N ARG A 91 0.12 2.81 11.83
CA ARG A 91 -0.55 2.01 10.78
C ARG A 91 -1.96 2.51 10.50
N GLU A 92 -2.77 2.72 11.55
CA GLU A 92 -4.14 3.21 11.40
C GLU A 92 -4.16 4.66 10.90
N SER A 93 -3.28 5.52 11.40
CA SER A 93 -3.15 6.91 10.93
C SER A 93 -2.76 6.98 9.44
N PHE A 94 -1.83 6.13 8.99
CA PHE A 94 -1.46 6.03 7.58
C PHE A 94 -2.64 5.57 6.72
N LYS A 95 -3.34 4.51 7.17
CA LYS A 95 -4.54 4.00 6.51
C LYS A 95 -5.60 5.09 6.33
N GLU A 96 -5.92 5.81 7.41
CA GLU A 96 -6.91 6.89 7.39
C GLU A 96 -6.48 8.06 6.50
N GLN A 97 -5.19 8.42 6.50
CA GLN A 97 -4.65 9.45 5.60
C GLN A 97 -4.88 9.07 4.13
N VAL A 98 -4.51 7.85 3.71
CA VAL A 98 -4.69 7.37 2.34
C VAL A 98 -6.17 7.36 1.95
N LEU A 99 -7.05 6.82 2.81
CA LEU A 99 -8.49 6.75 2.54
C LEU A 99 -9.19 8.13 2.55
N SER A 100 -8.61 9.12 3.23
CA SER A 100 -9.11 10.50 3.24
C SER A 100 -8.76 11.28 1.98
N TYR A 101 -7.88 10.76 1.11
CA TYR A 101 -7.60 11.41 -0.16
C TYR A 101 -8.81 11.42 -1.09
N PRO A 102 -9.08 12.55 -1.77
CA PRO A 102 -10.25 12.69 -2.61
C PRO A 102 -10.24 11.66 -3.73
N GLY A 103 -11.34 10.90 -3.85
CA GLY A 103 -11.53 9.88 -4.88
C GLY A 103 -11.08 8.48 -4.48
N VAL A 104 -10.12 8.32 -3.55
CA VAL A 104 -9.54 7.01 -3.21
C VAL A 104 -10.60 6.00 -2.79
N ARG A 105 -11.42 6.32 -1.77
CA ARG A 105 -12.51 5.43 -1.32
C ARG A 105 -13.49 5.09 -2.44
N ALA A 106 -13.82 6.06 -3.30
CA ALA A 106 -14.78 5.86 -4.38
C ALA A 106 -14.20 4.97 -5.49
N ASP A 107 -12.93 5.14 -5.84
CA ASP A 107 -12.23 4.32 -6.83
C ASP A 107 -12.02 2.89 -6.32
N ILE A 108 -11.59 2.70 -5.07
CA ILE A 108 -11.49 1.36 -4.44
C ILE A 108 -12.85 0.68 -4.49
N ARG A 109 -13.91 1.37 -4.05
CA ARG A 109 -15.29 0.82 -4.09
C ARG A 109 -15.68 0.40 -5.50
N ARG A 110 -15.43 1.27 -6.49
CA ARG A 110 -15.77 1.00 -7.89
C ARG A 110 -15.04 -0.22 -8.45
N LEU A 111 -13.76 -0.36 -8.14
CA LEU A 111 -12.95 -1.49 -8.58
C LEU A 111 -13.43 -2.81 -7.95
N MET A 112 -13.78 -2.77 -6.67
CA MET A 112 -14.20 -3.95 -5.92
C MET A 112 -15.66 -4.37 -6.14
N ASP A 113 -16.54 -3.45 -6.57
CA ASP A 113 -17.96 -3.72 -6.86
C ASP A 113 -18.17 -4.40 -8.23
N TRP A 114 -17.14 -4.39 -9.09
CA TRP A 114 -17.17 -4.98 -10.44
C TRP A 114 -16.57 -6.40 -10.52
N SER A 115 -16.23 -7.01 -9.37
CA SER A 115 -15.74 -8.40 -9.26
C SER A 115 -16.84 -9.36 -8.80
#